data_AF-A0A938BGF0-F1
#
_entry.id   AF-A0A938BGF0-F1
#
_cell.length_a   1.000
_cell.length_b   1.000
_cell.length_c   1.000
_cell.angle_alpha   90.00
_cell.angle_beta   90.00
_cell.angle_gamma   90.00
#
_symmetry.space_group_name_H-M   'P 1'
#
loop_
_entity.id
_entity.type
_entity.pdbx_description
1 polymer ?
#
loop_
_entity_poly.entity_id
_entity_poly.type
_entity_poly.pdbx_seq_one_letter_code
_entity_poly.pdbx_strand_id
1 'polypeptide(L)'
;MKRKRLVMYSEFPTIRLRRLRHLKSIRELVRETRLLKENLIMPYFVIEGRAKMEPISSMPGIFRLSIDNLIKEIGQIYKLGIRDILLFGVTKKKDEIGSEAFKQEGVIQ
;
A
#
# COMPACT_ATOMS: atom_id res chain seq x y z
N MET A 1 -5.14 31.41 -51.25
CA MET A 1 -4.14 30.60 -50.49
C MET A 1 -4.48 30.64 -49.00
N LYS A 2 -5.24 29.66 -48.50
CA LYS A 2 -5.45 29.40 -47.05
C LYS A 2 -5.47 27.88 -46.87
N ARG A 3 -4.32 27.28 -46.56
CA ARG A 3 -4.25 25.86 -46.17
C ARG A 3 -4.85 25.75 -44.77
N LYS A 4 -6.14 25.42 -44.67
CA LYS A 4 -6.73 24.92 -43.42
C LYS A 4 -6.02 23.60 -43.09
N ARG A 5 -5.21 23.61 -42.03
CA ARG A 5 -4.63 22.38 -41.47
C ARG A 5 -5.80 21.58 -40.89
N LEU A 6 -6.26 20.59 -41.63
CA LEU A 6 -7.36 19.70 -41.23
C LEU A 6 -6.81 18.75 -40.17
N VAL A 7 -6.98 19.07 -38.89
CA VAL A 7 -6.82 18.07 -37.83
C VAL A 7 -8.04 17.15 -37.94
N MET A 8 -7.89 16.01 -38.63
CA MET A 8 -8.92 14.97 -38.67
C MET A 8 -9.05 14.35 -37.29
N TYR A 9 -10.04 14.79 -36.51
CA TYR A 9 -10.57 13.95 -35.44
C TYR A 9 -11.30 12.79 -36.11
N SER A 10 -10.81 11.57 -35.87
CA SER A 10 -11.46 10.38 -36.40
C SER A 10 -12.60 10.00 -35.46
N GLU A 11 -13.82 10.12 -35.95
CA GLU A 11 -15.05 9.93 -35.18
C GLU A 11 -15.53 8.47 -35.24
N PHE A 12 -16.55 8.14 -34.45
CA PHE A 12 -17.26 6.88 -34.62
C PHE A 12 -17.91 6.84 -36.02
N PRO A 13 -17.83 5.73 -36.77
CA PRO A 13 -17.38 4.39 -36.38
C PRO A 13 -15.90 4.07 -36.67
N THR A 14 -15.12 5.03 -37.18
CA THR A 14 -13.71 4.87 -37.55
C THR A 14 -12.85 4.57 -36.31
N ILE A 15 -12.95 5.39 -35.27
CA ILE A 15 -12.39 5.09 -33.94
C ILE A 15 -13.45 4.42 -33.08
N ARG A 16 -13.15 3.19 -32.63
CA ARG A 16 -13.95 2.45 -31.66
C ARG A 16 -13.06 1.95 -30.54
N LEU A 17 -12.97 2.70 -29.45
CA LEU A 17 -12.12 2.37 -28.28
C LEU A 17 -12.46 1.00 -27.65
N ARG A 18 -13.68 0.49 -27.87
CA ARG A 18 -14.08 -0.87 -27.45
C ARG A 18 -13.26 -1.97 -28.13
N ARG A 19 -12.68 -1.75 -29.32
CA ARG A 19 -11.82 -2.74 -30.01
C ARG A 19 -10.63 -3.14 -29.13
N LEU A 20 -10.02 -2.18 -28.43
CA LEU A 20 -8.91 -2.42 -27.51
C LEU A 20 -9.32 -3.11 -26.21
N ARG A 21 -10.63 -3.16 -25.91
CA ARG A 21 -11.18 -3.78 -24.70
C ARG A 21 -11.79 -5.15 -24.94
N HIS A 22 -11.83 -5.62 -26.18
CA HIS A 22 -12.57 -6.82 -26.59
C HIS A 22 -11.97 -8.11 -26.01
N LEU A 23 -10.64 -8.30 -26.13
CA LEU A 23 -9.94 -9.49 -25.66
C LEU A 23 -9.02 -9.17 -24.48
N LYS A 24 -8.85 -10.14 -23.57
CA LYS A 24 -7.91 -10.03 -22.45
C LYS A 24 -6.48 -9.76 -22.92
N SER A 25 -6.02 -10.46 -23.95
CA SER A 25 -4.68 -10.29 -24.54
C SER A 25 -4.43 -8.87 -25.07
N ILE A 26 -5.43 -8.27 -25.74
CA ILE A 26 -5.33 -6.89 -26.23
C ILE A 26 -5.28 -5.91 -25.04
N ARG A 27 -6.14 -6.11 -24.02
CA ARG A 27 -6.11 -5.28 -22.80
C ARG A 27 -4.79 -5.38 -22.05
N GLU A 28 -4.13 -6.54 -22.07
CA GLU A 28 -2.82 -6.74 -21.45
C GLU A 28 -1.71 -6.02 -22.24
N LEU A 29 -1.80 -6.01 -23.57
CA LEU A 29 -0.86 -5.30 -24.45
C LEU A 29 -0.93 -3.78 -24.28
N VAL A 30 -2.15 -3.22 -24.17
CA VAL A 30 -2.36 -1.76 -24.06
C VAL A 30 -2.44 -1.26 -22.61
N ARG A 31 -2.18 -2.11 -21.60
CA ARG A 31 -2.26 -1.72 -20.19
C ARG A 31 -1.15 -0.75 -19.83
N GLU A 32 -1.53 0.44 -19.37
CA GLU A 32 -0.59 1.49 -18.96
C GLU A 32 -0.04 1.27 -17.53
N THR A 33 -0.90 0.91 -16.58
CA THR A 33 -0.52 0.77 -15.16
C THR A 33 -0.46 -0.68 -14.72
N ARG A 34 0.62 -1.06 -14.03
CA ARG A 34 0.76 -2.36 -13.37
C ARG A 34 1.03 -2.13 -11.90
N LEU A 35 0.33 -2.87 -11.04
CA LEU A 35 0.62 -2.92 -9.61
C LEU A 35 1.49 -4.16 -9.37
N LEU A 36 2.67 -3.95 -8.81
CA LEU A 36 3.60 -5.01 -8.45
C LEU A 36 3.75 -5.07 -6.93
N LYS A 37 4.26 -6.18 -6.40
CA LYS A 37 4.39 -6.39 -4.94
C LYS A 37 5.39 -5.40 -4.33
N GLU A 38 6.37 -4.99 -5.12
CA GLU A 38 7.40 -4.01 -4.78
C GLU A 38 6.83 -2.58 -4.70
N ASN A 39 5.56 -2.38 -5.06
CA ASN A 39 4.87 -1.10 -4.88
C ASN A 39 4.02 -1.08 -3.60
N LEU A 40 4.05 -2.14 -2.78
CA LEU A 40 3.25 -2.27 -1.57
C LEU A 40 4.09 -2.04 -0.32
N ILE A 41 3.56 -1.23 0.60
CA ILE A 41 4.12 -1.01 1.94
C ILE A 41 3.08 -1.52 2.95
N MET A 42 3.49 -2.44 3.84
CA MET A 42 2.61 -2.99 4.87
C MET A 42 2.71 -2.19 6.18
N PRO A 43 1.65 -1.49 6.62
CA PRO A 43 1.65 -0.79 7.90
C PRO A 43 1.38 -1.75 9.08
N TYR A 44 2.09 -1.54 10.20
CA TYR A 44 1.91 -2.28 11.45
C TYR A 44 1.74 -1.34 12.64
N PHE A 45 0.84 -1.71 13.55
CA PHE A 45 0.67 -1.04 14.84
C PHE A 45 1.39 -1.84 15.92
N VAL A 46 2.35 -1.23 16.59
CA VAL A 46 3.24 -1.89 17.55
C VAL A 46 2.93 -1.40 18.96
N ILE A 47 2.80 -2.32 19.92
CA ILE A 47 2.52 -2.03 21.33
C ILE A 47 3.57 -2.67 22.24
N GLU A 48 3.75 -2.07 23.41
CA GLU A 48 4.59 -2.64 24.47
C GLU A 48 4.00 -3.93 25.05
N GLY A 49 4.91 -4.85 25.40
CA GLY A 49 4.61 -6.10 26.08
C GLY A 49 5.15 -7.29 25.31
N ARG A 50 4.65 -8.48 25.65
CA ARG A 50 5.06 -9.75 25.07
C ARG A 50 3.84 -10.60 24.75
N ALA A 51 3.88 -11.33 23.64
CA ALA A 51 2.81 -12.20 23.19
C ALA A 51 1.43 -11.52 23.08
N LYS A 52 1.40 -10.23 22.73
CA LYS A 52 0.16 -9.47 22.56
C LYS A 52 -0.27 -9.40 21.10
N MET A 53 -1.58 -9.50 20.89
CA MET A 53 -2.25 -9.34 19.61
C MET A 53 -3.65 -8.80 19.89
N GLU A 54 -3.81 -7.49 19.80
CA GLU A 54 -5.06 -6.80 20.14
C GLU A 54 -5.81 -6.39 18.86
N PRO A 55 -7.04 -6.87 18.61
CA PRO A 55 -7.78 -6.49 17.41
C PRO A 55 -8.17 -5.01 17.45
N ILE A 56 -8.12 -4.36 16.29
CA ILE A 56 -8.61 -2.99 16.12
C ILE A 56 -10.06 -3.07 15.60
N SER A 57 -11.03 -2.75 16.44
CA SER A 57 -12.46 -2.91 16.12
C SER A 57 -12.92 -2.16 14.86
N SER A 58 -12.35 -0.99 14.59
CA SER A 58 -12.63 -0.19 13.39
C SER A 58 -11.92 -0.68 12.13
N MET A 59 -10.96 -1.61 12.25
CA MET A 59 -10.17 -2.15 11.15
C MET A 59 -10.16 -3.68 11.22
N PRO A 60 -11.25 -4.36 10.76
CA PRO A 60 -11.33 -5.82 10.80
C PRO A 60 -10.15 -6.48 10.10
N GLY A 61 -9.53 -7.46 10.76
CA GLY A 61 -8.34 -8.16 10.28
C GLY A 61 -7.01 -7.48 10.62
N ILE A 62 -7.03 -6.30 11.23
CA ILE A 62 -5.82 -5.58 11.68
C ILE A 62 -5.69 -5.65 13.20
N PHE A 63 -4.46 -5.82 13.67
CA PHE A 63 -4.12 -5.99 15.07
C PHE A 63 -3.00 -5.04 15.50
N ARG A 64 -2.99 -4.69 16.78
CA ARG A 64 -1.81 -4.15 17.46
C ARG A 64 -0.98 -5.32 17.98
N LEU A 65 0.29 -5.37 17.59
CA LEU A 65 1.18 -6.49 17.87
C LEU A 65 2.27 -6.06 18.86
N SER A 66 2.63 -6.95 19.78
CA SER A 66 3.93 -6.83 20.44
C SER A 66 5.07 -7.17 19.46
N ILE A 67 6.27 -6.68 19.76
CA ILE A 67 7.46 -6.84 18.90
C ILE A 67 7.71 -8.31 18.53
N ASP A 68 7.53 -9.24 19.47
CA ASP A 68 7.73 -10.68 19.23
C ASP A 68 6.73 -11.29 18.24
N ASN A 69 5.48 -10.80 18.23
CA ASN A 69 4.49 -11.23 17.24
C ASN A 69 4.66 -10.51 15.90
N LEU A 70 5.08 -9.25 15.91
CA LEU A 70 5.42 -8.50 14.71
C LEU A 70 6.53 -9.21 13.91
N ILE A 71 7.59 -9.68 14.55
CA ILE A 71 8.69 -10.39 13.88
C ILE A 71 8.18 -11.64 13.14
N LYS A 72 7.25 -12.40 13.74
CA LYS A 72 6.64 -13.58 13.10
C LYS A 72 5.84 -13.18 11.87
N GLU A 73 5.06 -12.10 11.98
CA GLU A 73 4.23 -11.58 10.89
C GLU A 73 5.08 -11.04 9.72
N ILE A 74 6.16 -10.32 10.03
CA ILE A 74 7.16 -9.86 9.04
C ILE A 74 7.71 -11.05 8.25
N GLY A 75 8.01 -12.16 8.93
CA GLY A 75 8.46 -13.39 8.27
C GLY A 75 7.45 -13.96 7.26
N GLN A 76 6.15 -13.77 7.48
CA GLN A 76 5.10 -14.21 6.54
C GLN A 76 5.03 -13.29 5.33
N ILE A 77 4.99 -11.97 5.53
CA ILE A 77 4.90 -11.02 4.40
C ILE A 77 6.17 -11.03 3.54
N TYR A 78 7.33 -11.30 4.13
CA TYR A 78 8.58 -11.47 3.40
C TYR A 78 8.51 -12.67 2.44
N LYS A 79 7.90 -13.78 2.87
CA LYS A 79 7.64 -14.95 2.01
C LYS A 79 6.63 -14.65 0.90
N LEU A 80 5.68 -13.74 1.14
CA LEU A 80 4.74 -13.27 0.11
C LEU A 80 5.38 -12.34 -0.91
N GLY A 81 6.59 -11.83 -0.65
CA GLY A 81 7.35 -10.95 -1.53
C GLY A 81 7.16 -9.45 -1.26
N ILE A 82 6.55 -9.08 -0.14
CA ILE A 82 6.46 -7.68 0.30
C ILE A 82 7.75 -7.36 1.06
N ARG A 83 8.41 -6.28 0.68
CA ARG A 83 9.72 -5.89 1.22
C ARG A 83 9.66 -4.71 2.17
N ASP A 84 8.69 -3.82 1.98
CA ASP A 84 8.62 -2.56 2.69
C ASP A 84 7.52 -2.59 3.77
N ILE A 85 7.86 -2.08 4.95
CA ILE A 85 6.95 -1.96 6.10
C ILE A 85 6.95 -0.55 6.65
N LEU A 86 5.83 -0.17 7.28
CA LEU A 86 5.68 1.10 7.98
C LEU A 86 5.24 0.86 9.42
N LEU A 87 6.02 1.33 10.38
CA LEU A 87 5.77 1.06 11.81
C LEU A 87 5.07 2.24 12.48
N PHE A 88 4.02 1.94 13.24
CA PHE A 88 3.30 2.89 14.08
C PHE A 88 3.34 2.44 15.53
N GLY A 89 4.13 3.15 16.35
CA GLY A 89 4.22 2.90 17.79
C GLY A 89 3.01 3.42 18.53
N VAL A 90 2.33 2.55 19.28
CA VAL A 90 1.22 2.91 20.16
C VAL A 90 1.74 2.93 21.59
N THR A 91 2.09 4.12 22.05
CA THR A 91 2.54 4.35 23.44
C THR A 91 1.37 4.50 24.41
N LYS A 92 1.58 4.07 25.65
CA LYS A 92 0.66 4.29 26.77
C LYS A 92 0.82 5.66 27.41
N LYS A 93 2.00 6.26 27.31
CA LYS A 93 2.32 7.54 27.93
C LYS A 93 2.33 8.63 26.87
N LYS A 94 1.61 9.71 27.16
CA LYS A 94 1.57 10.90 26.33
C LYS A 94 1.87 12.10 27.21
N ASP A 95 2.67 13.01 26.71
CA ASP A 95 3.01 14.29 27.30
C ASP A 95 3.00 15.37 26.22
N GLU A 96 3.14 16.64 26.64
CA GLU A 96 3.02 17.80 25.75
C GLU A 96 4.11 17.85 24.67
N ILE A 97 5.27 17.25 24.94
CA ILE A 97 6.43 17.26 24.06
C ILE A 97 6.61 15.97 23.24
N GLY A 98 5.80 14.94 23.50
CA GLY A 98 5.91 13.63 22.86
C GLY A 98 7.21 12.90 23.19
N SER A 99 7.64 12.89 24.45
CA SER A 99 8.94 12.34 24.88
C SER A 99 9.19 10.89 24.48
N GLU A 100 8.15 10.07 24.44
CA GLU A 100 8.24 8.66 24.01
C GLU A 100 8.63 8.51 22.52
N ALA A 101 8.44 9.55 21.68
CA ALA A 101 8.80 9.49 20.26
C ALA A 101 10.33 9.48 20.03
N PHE A 102 11.11 10.03 20.95
CA PHE A 102 12.58 10.13 20.83
C PHE A 102 13.34 9.40 21.94
N LYS A 103 12.63 8.58 22.73
CA LYS A 103 13.23 7.74 23.76
C LYS A 103 14.05 6.60 23.15
N GLN A 104 15.26 6.37 23.64
CA GLN A 104 16.17 5.35 23.09
C GLN A 104 15.56 3.94 23.09
N GLU A 105 14.79 3.60 24.12
CA GLU A 105 14.11 2.30 24.27
C GLU A 105 12.59 2.45 24.08
N GLY A 106 12.17 3.30 23.15
CA GLY A 106 10.76 3.36 22.78
C GLY A 106 10.36 2.19 21.88
N VAL A 107 9.05 2.09 21.59
CA VAL A 107 8.46 0.95 20.86
C VAL A 107 8.91 0.86 19.39
N ILE A 108 9.46 1.94 18.83
CA ILE A 108 9.73 2.08 17.39
C ILE A 108 11.21 2.35 17.06
N GLN A 109 12.09 2.31 18.06
CA GLN A 109 13.54 2.49 17.92
C GLN A 109 14.21 1.14 17.67
#